data_AF-A0A2S8GJW3-F1
#
_entry.id   AF-A0A2S8GJW3-F1
#
_cell.length_a   1.000
_cell.length_b   1.000
_cell.length_c   1.000
_cell.angle_alpha   90.00
_cell.angle_beta   90.00
_cell.angle_gamma   90.00
#
_symmetry.space_group_name_H-M   'P 1'
#
loop_
_entity.id
_entity.type
_entity.pdbx_description
1 polymer ?
#
loop_
_entity_poly.entity_id
_entity_poly.type
_entity_poly.pdbx_seq_one_letter_code
_entity_poly.pdbx_strand_id
1 'polypeptide(L)'
;MLAAAIVAVGVTLRLWFSPRIYYDRTHLALRFPDSQVFRIPLEAVECFFMGIAKYERTGGAPRESAAVVVRLADRALEWKQRDLPADYGTWSDGYVLIDGTWCESITETKVLELNRWLLEAKKSPPGVGAAS
;
A
#
# COMPACT_ATOMS: atom_id res chain seq x y z
N MET A 1 26.26 18.54 17.61
CA MET A 1 25.14 17.99 18.42
C MET A 1 23.80 18.55 17.93
N LEU A 2 23.55 19.87 17.97
CA LEU A 2 22.27 20.48 17.56
C LEU A 2 21.86 20.20 16.10
N ALA A 3 22.80 20.35 15.14
CA ALA A 3 22.53 20.09 13.73
C ALA A 3 22.21 18.60 13.45
N ALA A 4 22.89 17.68 14.12
CA ALA A 4 22.61 16.25 14.02
C ALA A 4 21.23 15.90 14.59
N ALA A 5 20.82 16.55 15.69
CA ALA A 5 19.48 16.40 16.26
C ALA A 5 18.39 16.94 15.33
N ILE A 6 18.60 18.09 14.68
CA ILE A 6 17.65 18.65 13.70
C ILE A 6 17.51 17.73 12.48
N VAL A 7 18.63 17.21 11.95
CA VAL A 7 18.61 16.26 10.83
C VAL A 7 17.90 14.96 11.25
N ALA A 8 18.21 14.43 12.43
CA ALA A 8 17.55 13.22 12.93
C ALA A 8 16.03 13.42 13.06
N VAL A 9 15.60 14.50 13.72
CA VAL A 9 14.17 14.86 13.86
C VAL A 9 13.51 15.04 12.49
N GLY A 10 14.16 15.73 11.56
CA GLY A 10 13.66 15.92 10.20
C GLY A 10 13.50 14.59 9.44
N VAL A 11 14.46 13.67 9.56
CA VAL A 11 14.39 12.33 8.98
C VAL A 11 13.26 11.51 9.63
N THR A 12 13.14 11.54 10.96
CA THR A 12 12.09 10.82 11.69
C THR A 12 10.69 11.33 11.31
N LEU A 13 10.49 12.65 11.26
CA LEU A 13 9.22 13.24 10.83
C LEU A 13 8.89 12.87 9.39
N ARG A 14 9.87 12.94 8.48
CA ARG A 14 9.66 12.56 7.07
C ARG A 14 9.26 11.09 6.92
N LEU A 15 9.88 10.19 7.68
CA LEU A 15 9.54 8.77 7.67
C LEU A 15 8.14 8.50 8.25
N TRP A 16 7.73 9.29 9.24
CA TRP A 16 6.40 9.21 9.84
C TRP A 16 5.31 9.69 8.88
N PHE A 17 5.50 10.86 8.26
CA PHE A 17 4.50 11.48 7.38
C PHE A 17 4.51 10.99 5.93
N SER A 18 5.45 10.12 5.53
CA SER A 18 5.45 9.59 4.16
C SER A 18 4.22 8.70 3.95
N PRO A 19 3.48 8.85 2.83
CA PRO A 19 2.34 7.99 2.55
C PRO A 19 2.79 6.52 2.52
N ARG A 20 1.97 5.64 3.11
CA ARG A 20 2.29 4.20 3.20
C ARG A 20 1.86 3.43 1.96
N ILE A 21 0.85 3.95 1.29
CA ILE A 21 0.47 3.57 -0.07
C ILE A 21 0.94 4.70 -0.96
N TYR A 22 1.99 4.45 -1.74
CA TYR A 22 2.47 5.37 -2.77
C TYR A 22 2.28 4.72 -4.13
N TYR A 23 2.05 5.54 -5.15
CA TYR A 23 1.87 5.03 -6.49
C TYR A 23 2.34 6.02 -7.55
N ASP A 24 2.83 5.48 -8.65
CA ASP A 24 3.23 6.23 -9.85
C ASP A 24 2.71 5.51 -11.11
N ARG A 25 3.08 5.96 -12.31
CA ARG A 25 2.57 5.38 -13.56
C ARG A 25 3.05 3.95 -13.86
N THR A 26 3.95 3.41 -13.06
CA THR A 26 4.62 2.13 -13.28
C THR A 26 4.45 1.15 -12.12
N HIS A 27 4.33 1.65 -10.89
CA HIS A 27 4.27 0.81 -9.70
C HIS A 27 3.30 1.32 -8.65
N LEU A 28 2.72 0.37 -7.92
CA LEU A 28 2.16 0.55 -6.59
C LEU A 28 3.25 0.19 -5.57
N ALA A 29 3.63 1.16 -4.74
CA ALA A 29 4.57 0.96 -3.65
C ALA A 29 3.84 0.88 -2.31
N LEU A 30 4.01 -0.25 -1.61
CA LEU A 30 3.50 -0.47 -0.26
C LEU A 30 4.65 -0.43 0.72
N ARG A 31 4.60 0.52 1.67
CA ARG A 31 5.64 0.72 2.68
C ARG A 31 5.19 0.20 4.04
N PHE A 32 5.94 -0.76 4.57
CA PHE A 32 5.75 -1.36 5.89
C PHE A 32 6.86 -0.85 6.86
N PRO A 33 6.81 -1.18 8.16
CA PRO A 33 7.90 -0.84 9.07
C PRO A 33 9.23 -1.47 8.64
N ASP A 34 10.33 -1.07 9.30
CA ASP A 34 11.70 -1.49 8.98
C ASP A 34 12.17 -1.18 7.56
N SER A 35 11.56 -0.15 6.96
CA SER A 35 11.88 0.31 5.59
C SER A 35 11.60 -0.74 4.50
N GLN A 36 10.81 -1.78 4.78
CA GLN A 36 10.39 -2.72 3.76
C GLN A 36 9.42 -2.04 2.79
N VAL A 37 9.77 -2.05 1.50
CA VAL A 37 8.95 -1.47 0.42
C VAL A 37 8.74 -2.52 -0.64
N PHE A 38 7.47 -2.89 -0.87
CA PHE A 38 7.08 -3.73 -1.99
C PHE A 38 6.68 -2.85 -3.17
N ARG A 39 7.39 -2.97 -4.28
CA ARG A 39 7.08 -2.26 -5.54
C ARG A 39 6.39 -3.21 -6.49
N ILE A 40 5.06 -3.20 -6.45
CA ILE A 40 4.21 -4.05 -7.28
C ILE A 40 4.04 -3.37 -8.63
N PRO A 41 4.34 -4.03 -9.76
CA PRO A 41 4.12 -3.47 -11.09
C PRO A 41 2.64 -3.14 -11.29
N LEU A 42 2.35 -1.99 -11.90
CA LEU A 42 0.98 -1.51 -12.09
C LEU A 42 0.12 -2.50 -12.89
N GLU A 43 0.73 -3.22 -13.83
CA GLU A 43 0.07 -4.24 -14.64
C GLU A 43 -0.33 -5.49 -13.85
N ALA A 44 0.28 -5.71 -12.68
CA ALA A 44 -0.10 -6.75 -11.74
C ALA A 44 -1.24 -6.31 -10.81
N VAL A 45 -1.52 -5.02 -10.66
CA VAL A 45 -2.61 -4.52 -9.81
C VAL A 45 -3.92 -4.49 -10.60
N GLU A 46 -4.96 -5.19 -10.15
CA GLU A 46 -6.26 -5.20 -10.83
C GLU A 46 -7.18 -4.07 -10.34
N CYS A 47 -7.31 -3.93 -9.02
CA CYS A 47 -8.22 -2.98 -8.39
C CYS A 47 -7.99 -2.90 -6.87
N PHE A 48 -8.68 -1.94 -6.25
CA PHE A 48 -8.73 -1.72 -4.81
C PHE A 48 -10.15 -1.88 -4.27
N PHE A 49 -10.29 -2.49 -3.09
CA PHE A 49 -11.56 -2.62 -2.39
C PHE A 49 -11.43 -2.15 -0.95
N MET A 50 -12.57 -1.84 -0.33
CA MET A 50 -12.65 -1.72 1.12
C MET A 50 -12.87 -3.10 1.72
N GLY A 51 -12.10 -3.42 2.76
CA GLY A 51 -12.26 -4.62 3.57
C GLY A 51 -12.28 -4.31 5.05
N ILE A 52 -12.26 -5.37 5.85
CA ILE A 52 -12.15 -5.28 7.30
C ILE A 52 -10.91 -6.07 7.71
N ALA A 53 -9.96 -5.40 8.38
CA ALA A 53 -8.87 -6.09 9.06
C ALA A 53 -9.36 -6.52 10.44
N LYS A 54 -9.03 -7.76 10.82
CA LYS A 54 -9.27 -8.29 12.16
C LYS A 54 -7.93 -8.61 12.77
N TYR A 55 -7.64 -8.05 13.94
CA TYR A 55 -6.46 -8.43 14.70
C TYR A 55 -6.83 -8.90 16.09
N GLU A 56 -6.18 -10.00 16.48
CA GLU A 56 -6.15 -10.48 17.84
C GLU A 56 -4.79 -10.08 18.42
N ARG A 57 -4.74 -8.93 19.10
CA ARG A 57 -3.54 -8.60 19.87
C ARG A 57 -3.43 -9.63 20.99
N THR A 58 -2.27 -10.26 21.16
CA THR A 58 -2.06 -11.24 22.24
C THR A 58 -2.51 -10.64 23.59
N GLY A 59 -3.52 -11.26 24.22
CA GLY A 59 -4.10 -10.82 25.50
C GLY A 59 -5.09 -9.64 25.43
N GLY A 60 -5.54 -9.23 24.24
CA GLY A 60 -6.54 -8.18 24.04
C GLY A 60 -7.86 -8.70 23.44
N ALA A 61 -8.89 -7.85 23.45
CA ALA A 61 -10.13 -8.13 22.75
C ALA A 61 -9.93 -8.04 21.21
N PRO A 62 -10.58 -8.90 20.42
CA PRO A 62 -10.59 -8.77 18.96
C PRO A 62 -11.04 -7.38 18.56
N ARG A 63 -10.31 -6.77 17.63
CA ARG A 63 -10.66 -5.47 17.09
C ARG A 63 -10.73 -5.52 15.58
N GLU A 64 -11.72 -4.81 15.06
CA GLU A 64 -11.94 -4.63 13.63
C GLU A 64 -11.57 -3.20 13.24
N SER A 65 -10.99 -3.06 12.06
CA SER A 65 -10.70 -1.77 11.44
C SER A 65 -11.00 -1.83 9.94
N ALA A 66 -11.29 -0.67 9.36
CA ALA A 66 -11.36 -0.56 7.90
C ALA A 66 -9.99 -0.89 7.29
N ALA A 67 -9.99 -1.59 6.17
CA ALA A 67 -8.78 -1.98 5.44
C ALA A 67 -8.90 -1.62 3.95
N VAL A 68 -7.75 -1.39 3.31
CA VAL A 68 -7.67 -1.42 1.85
C VAL A 68 -7.26 -2.82 1.44
N VAL A 69 -7.98 -3.40 0.50
CA VAL A 69 -7.60 -4.65 -0.15
C VAL A 69 -7.14 -4.34 -1.56
N VAL A 70 -5.90 -4.68 -1.87
CA VAL A 70 -5.35 -4.66 -3.23
C VAL A 70 -5.54 -6.05 -3.83
N ARG A 71 -6.21 -6.13 -4.98
CA ARG A 71 -6.29 -7.37 -5.75
C ARG A 71 -5.24 -7.34 -6.85
N LEU A 72 -4.47 -8.41 -6.93
CA LEU A 72 -3.44 -8.63 -7.92
C LEU A 72 -3.90 -9.64 -8.97
N ALA A 73 -3.45 -9.45 -10.19
CA ALA A 73 -3.84 -10.27 -11.33
C ALA A 73 -3.41 -11.72 -11.12
N ASP A 74 -4.25 -12.66 -11.54
CA ASP A 74 -3.95 -14.09 -11.39
C ASP A 74 -2.66 -14.50 -12.10
N ARG A 75 -2.33 -13.82 -13.21
CA ARG A 75 -1.08 -14.01 -13.95
C ARG A 75 0.17 -13.52 -13.21
N ALA A 76 0.03 -12.70 -12.17
CA ALA A 76 1.14 -12.13 -11.40
C ALA A 76 1.62 -13.11 -10.32
N LEU A 77 2.05 -14.31 -10.74
CA LEU A 77 2.37 -15.42 -9.84
C LEU A 77 3.43 -15.08 -8.78
N GLU A 78 4.43 -14.27 -9.14
CA GLU A 78 5.50 -13.80 -8.25
C GLU A 78 5.02 -12.85 -7.13
N TRP A 79 3.77 -12.37 -7.25
CA TRP A 79 3.11 -11.48 -6.29
C TRP A 79 1.95 -12.15 -5.57
N LYS A 80 1.75 -13.47 -5.68
CA LYS A 80 0.65 -14.15 -5.00
C LYS A 80 0.84 -14.24 -3.48
N GLN A 81 2.07 -14.30 -2.99
CA GLN A 81 2.38 -14.46 -1.57
C GLN A 81 3.57 -13.60 -1.16
N ARG A 82 3.47 -12.93 -0.01
CA ARG A 82 4.60 -12.28 0.68
C ARG A 82 4.40 -12.35 2.19
N ASP A 83 5.50 -12.34 2.92
CA ASP A 83 5.44 -12.23 4.37
C ASP A 83 5.24 -10.76 4.75
N LEU A 84 4.19 -10.51 5.54
CA LEU A 84 3.91 -9.24 6.18
C LEU A 84 3.78 -9.50 7.69
N PRO A 85 4.27 -8.59 8.55
CA PRO A 85 3.96 -8.69 9.96
C PRO A 85 2.44 -8.54 10.15
N ALA A 86 1.85 -9.45 10.93
CA ALA A 86 0.39 -9.59 11.07
C ALA A 86 -0.31 -8.32 11.56
N ASP A 87 0.41 -7.45 12.29
CA ASP A 87 -0.10 -6.17 12.80
C ASP A 87 -0.43 -5.15 11.70
N TYR A 88 -0.01 -5.38 10.44
CA TYR A 88 -0.19 -4.41 9.35
C TYR A 88 -1.10 -4.92 8.23
N GLY A 89 -1.42 -6.21 8.22
CA GLY A 89 -2.21 -6.82 7.18
C GLY A 89 -1.77 -8.22 6.81
N THR A 90 -2.28 -8.70 5.68
CA THR A 90 -1.99 -10.05 5.15
C THR A 90 -1.77 -9.98 3.65
N TRP A 91 -0.94 -10.90 3.14
CA TRP A 91 -0.71 -11.04 1.72
C TRP A 91 -0.78 -12.51 1.33
N SER A 92 -1.86 -12.90 0.67
CA SER A 92 -2.07 -14.28 0.25
C SER A 92 -2.97 -14.35 -0.96
N ASP A 93 -2.68 -15.30 -1.85
CA ASP A 93 -3.44 -15.57 -3.08
C ASP A 93 -3.68 -14.31 -3.96
N GLY A 94 -2.71 -13.38 -3.96
CA GLY A 94 -2.81 -12.13 -4.73
C GLY A 94 -3.75 -11.10 -4.12
N TYR A 95 -4.22 -11.31 -2.89
CA TYR A 95 -4.89 -10.28 -2.10
C TYR A 95 -3.90 -9.71 -1.09
N VAL A 96 -3.72 -8.40 -1.13
CA VAL A 96 -2.97 -7.65 -0.12
C VAL A 96 -3.95 -6.85 0.70
N LEU A 97 -4.21 -7.30 1.92
CA LEU A 97 -5.03 -6.58 2.88
C LEU A 97 -4.12 -5.69 3.73
N ILE A 98 -4.45 -4.41 3.84
CA ILE A 98 -3.67 -3.41 4.55
C ILE A 98 -4.55 -2.75 5.60
N ASP A 99 -4.16 -2.85 6.88
CA ASP A 99 -4.92 -2.29 8.00
C ASP A 99 -4.94 -0.75 7.96
N GLY A 100 -6.13 -0.15 8.04
CA GLY A 100 -6.31 1.30 8.03
C GLY A 100 -5.88 1.99 9.31
N THR A 101 -5.69 1.27 10.42
CA THR A 101 -5.05 1.82 11.64
C THR A 101 -3.56 2.08 11.43
N TRP A 102 -2.94 1.38 10.47
CA TRP A 102 -1.56 1.61 10.08
C TRP A 102 -1.45 2.77 9.11
N CYS A 103 -2.15 2.74 7.97
CA CYS A 103 -1.97 3.71 6.89
C CYS A 103 -2.49 5.13 7.22
N GLU A 104 -3.59 5.46 6.61
CA GLU A 104 -4.37 6.69 6.74
C GLU A 104 -5.82 6.22 6.92
N SER A 105 -6.72 7.06 7.43
CA SER A 105 -8.12 6.65 7.56
C SER A 105 -8.67 6.18 6.21
N ILE A 106 -8.96 4.89 6.11
CA ILE A 106 -9.45 4.28 4.88
C ILE A 106 -10.94 4.58 4.77
N THR A 107 -11.28 5.44 3.81
CA THR A 107 -12.65 5.84 3.50
C THR A 107 -13.05 5.32 2.12
N GLU A 108 -14.35 5.28 1.86
CA GLU A 108 -14.87 4.90 0.55
C GLU A 108 -14.36 5.84 -0.55
N THR A 109 -14.29 7.14 -0.24
CA THR A 109 -13.71 8.17 -1.12
C THR A 109 -12.27 7.83 -1.49
N LYS A 110 -11.44 7.40 -0.52
CA LYS A 110 -10.05 7.02 -0.78
C LYS A 110 -9.93 5.82 -1.71
N VAL A 111 -10.75 4.79 -1.52
CA VAL A 111 -10.77 3.61 -2.41
C VAL A 111 -11.22 3.97 -3.82
N LEU A 112 -12.20 4.89 -3.95
CA LEU A 112 -12.64 5.41 -5.24
C LEU A 112 -11.53 6.19 -5.96
N GLU A 113 -10.80 7.04 -5.23
CA GLU A 113 -9.65 7.78 -5.74
C GLU A 113 -8.54 6.83 -6.24
N LEU A 114 -8.22 5.79 -5.47
CA LEU A 114 -7.23 4.77 -5.87
C LEU A 114 -7.64 4.06 -7.17
N ASN A 115 -8.90 3.65 -7.30
CA ASN A 115 -9.37 3.00 -8.52
C ASN A 115 -9.40 3.96 -9.72
N ARG A 116 -9.81 5.22 -9.52
CA ARG A 116 -9.73 6.24 -10.58
C ARG A 116 -8.30 6.44 -11.06
N TRP A 117 -7.36 6.60 -10.12
CA TRP A 117 -5.95 6.71 -10.44
C TRP A 117 -5.45 5.49 -11.23
N LEU A 118 -5.77 4.26 -10.79
CA LEU A 118 -5.36 3.04 -11.47
C LEU A 118 -5.85 2.98 -12.92
N LEU A 119 -7.11 3.35 -13.16
CA LEU A 119 -7.69 3.41 -14.49
C LEU A 119 -6.96 4.42 -15.38
N GLU A 120 -6.72 5.63 -14.87
CA GLU A 120 -5.99 6.66 -15.63
C GLU A 120 -4.55 6.25 -15.93
N ALA A 121 -3.86 5.64 -14.96
CA ALA A 121 -2.50 5.16 -15.14
C ALA A 121 -2.41 4.04 -16.20
N LYS A 122 -3.42 3.16 -16.27
CA LYS A 122 -3.49 2.09 -17.27
C LYS A 122 -3.89 2.55 -18.68
N LYS A 123 -4.63 3.67 -18.81
CA LYS A 123 -4.99 4.24 -20.12
C LYS A 123 -3.80 4.86 -20.86
N SER A 124 -2.79 5.33 -20.13
CA SER A 124 -1.58 5.96 -20.68
C SER A 124 -0.34 5.14 -20.32
N PRO A 125 -0.18 3.93 -20.89
CA PRO A 125 0.98 3.09 -20.61
C PRO A 125 2.28 3.85 -20.95
N PRO A 126 3.30 3.80 -20.09
CA PRO A 126 4.57 4.46 -20.37
C PRO A 126 5.17 3.90 -21.67
N GLY A 127 5.19 4.72 -22.73
CA GLY A 127 5.85 4.38 -23.99
C GLY A 127 5.04 4.55 -25.29
N VAL A 128 3.74 4.89 -25.26
CA VAL A 128 2.93 5.00 -26.51
C VAL A 128 2.88 6.43 -27.10
N GLY A 129 3.58 7.40 -26.50
CA GLY A 129 3.49 8.83 -26.86
C GLY A 129 4.71 9.48 -27.51
N ALA A 130 5.75 8.74 -27.89
CA ALA A 130 6.97 9.30 -28.49
C ALA A 130 7.31 8.60 -29.82
N ALA A 131 6.36 8.61 -30.76
CA ALA A 131 6.60 8.28 -32.16
C ALA A 131 5.52 8.95 -33.03
N SER A 132 5.71 10.24 -33.29
CA SER A 132 5.06 10.98 -34.37
C SER A 132 5.92 12.18 -34.70
#